data_AF-A0A6J4T3C7-F1
#
_entry.id   AF-A0A6J4T3C7-F1
#
_cell.length_a   1.000
_cell.length_b   1.000
_cell.length_c   1.000
_cell.angle_alpha   90.00
_cell.angle_beta   90.00
_cell.angle_gamma   90.00
#
_symmetry.space_group_name_H-M   'P 1'
#
loop_
_entity.id
_entity.type
_entity.pdbx_description
1 polymer ?
#
loop_
_entity_poly.entity_id
_entity_poly.type
_entity_poly.pdbx_seq_one_letter_code
_entity_poly.pdbx_strand_id
1 'polypeptide(L)'
;MLRVFRVVAFIVNVVVLSFVIVPSASAQTTGGESYESPETKKAKKAEQYKAAQRSIVGPVGTILPDGTAVAPPEAPPQVHAAVQAANKIVGKPYRYGGGHAKVEDSGYDCSGTVSYALGEPGADVLEDGVPLDSSSFMRWGEAGPGEWITVYTNPGHAFVVIAGMRLDTSAAGDRGGRKGPRWRPALRSTRGFKARHPEGL
;
A
#
# COMPACT_ATOMS: atom_id res chain seq x y z
N MET A 1 15.12 -44.64 84.37
CA MET A 1 13.67 -44.63 84.69
C MET A 1 13.09 -43.38 84.04
N LEU A 2 12.42 -43.44 82.88
CA LEU A 2 11.03 -43.83 82.61
C LEU A 2 10.15 -42.57 82.37
N ARG A 3 9.28 -42.65 81.34
CA ARG A 3 8.15 -41.76 80.88
C ARG A 3 8.49 -40.96 79.61
N VAL A 4 8.31 -41.49 78.39
CA VAL A 4 7.12 -42.00 77.65
C VAL A 4 6.21 -40.89 77.09
N PHE A 5 6.09 -40.95 75.76
CA PHE A 5 5.34 -40.17 74.79
C PHE A 5 3.83 -40.03 75.03
N ARG A 6 3.24 -38.99 74.44
CA ARG A 6 1.99 -39.10 73.65
C ARG A 6 1.78 -37.85 72.76
N VAL A 7 1.99 -38.01 71.46
CA VAL A 7 1.28 -37.21 70.43
C VAL A 7 0.58 -38.22 69.54
N VAL A 8 -0.73 -38.07 69.43
CA VAL A 8 -1.64 -38.93 68.68
C VAL A 8 -1.48 -38.61 67.19
N ALA A 9 -1.05 -39.58 66.38
CA ALA A 9 -1.08 -39.50 64.92
C ALA A 9 -2.30 -40.27 64.40
N PHE A 10 -3.17 -39.57 63.68
CA PHE A 10 -4.34 -40.11 62.98
C PHE A 10 -3.88 -40.99 61.81
N ILE A 11 -4.35 -42.25 61.78
CA ILE A 11 -4.18 -43.18 60.65
C ILE A 11 -5.36 -42.96 59.71
N VAL A 12 -5.11 -42.51 58.49
CA VAL A 12 -6.09 -42.51 57.40
C VAL A 12 -5.76 -43.69 56.47
N ASN A 13 -6.71 -44.64 56.38
CA ASN A 13 -6.70 -45.72 55.39
C ASN A 13 -6.96 -45.13 54.01
N VAL A 14 -6.01 -45.29 53.07
CA VAL A 14 -6.23 -44.99 51.65
C VAL A 14 -6.30 -46.31 50.88
N VAL A 15 -7.49 -46.59 50.33
CA VAL A 15 -7.74 -47.69 49.39
C VAL A 15 -7.10 -47.33 48.05
N VAL A 16 -6.17 -48.16 47.57
CA VAL A 16 -5.54 -48.02 46.26
C VAL A 16 -6.43 -48.71 45.22
N LEU A 17 -7.08 -47.91 44.37
CA LEU A 17 -7.83 -48.38 43.21
C LEU A 17 -6.88 -48.44 42.00
N SER A 18 -6.60 -49.63 41.51
CA SER A 18 -5.76 -49.85 40.33
C SER A 18 -6.52 -49.43 39.05
N PHE A 19 -6.13 -48.31 38.45
CA PHE A 19 -6.56 -47.95 37.10
C PHE A 19 -5.61 -48.58 36.06
N VAL A 20 -6.19 -49.35 35.14
CA VAL A 20 -5.50 -49.82 33.94
C VAL A 20 -5.37 -48.62 33.00
N ILE A 21 -4.16 -48.09 32.85
CA ILE A 21 -3.88 -46.99 31.91
C ILE A 21 -3.80 -47.59 30.52
N VAL A 22 -4.83 -47.37 29.71
CA VAL A 22 -4.71 -47.50 28.25
C VAL A 22 -3.91 -46.28 27.77
N PRO A 23 -2.81 -46.44 27.01
CA PRO A 23 -2.10 -45.29 26.47
C PRO A 23 -2.98 -44.62 25.41
N SER A 24 -3.59 -43.50 25.77
CA SER A 24 -4.09 -42.54 24.79
C SER A 24 -2.87 -41.96 24.07
N ALA A 25 -2.67 -42.38 22.82
CA ALA A 25 -1.77 -41.68 21.91
C ALA A 25 -2.28 -40.25 21.75
N SER A 26 -1.60 -39.29 22.38
CA SER A 26 -1.79 -37.88 22.10
C SER A 26 -1.21 -37.62 20.71
N ALA A 27 -2.08 -37.60 19.70
CA ALA A 27 -1.73 -37.06 18.39
C ALA A 27 -1.50 -35.56 18.59
N GLN A 28 -0.24 -35.19 18.70
CA GLN A 28 0.21 -33.81 18.67
C GLN A 28 -0.20 -33.24 17.31
N THR A 29 -1.27 -32.43 17.29
CA THR A 29 -1.66 -31.65 16.11
C THR A 29 -0.56 -30.64 15.85
N THR A 30 0.39 -31.01 15.00
CA THR A 30 1.37 -30.10 14.44
C THR A 30 0.58 -29.09 13.62
N GLY A 31 0.59 -27.83 14.05
CA GLY A 31 -0.05 -26.71 13.37
C GLY A 31 0.46 -26.59 11.94
N GLY A 32 -0.23 -27.24 11.01
CA GLY A 32 -0.14 -26.94 9.60
C GLY A 32 -0.95 -25.68 9.35
N GLU A 33 -0.28 -24.58 9.03
CA GLU A 33 -0.95 -23.51 8.29
C GLU A 33 -1.58 -24.16 7.07
N SER A 34 -2.92 -24.15 6.97
CA SER A 34 -3.61 -24.68 5.81
C SER A 34 -2.99 -24.05 4.56
N TYR A 35 -2.53 -24.89 3.63
CA TYR A 35 -1.95 -24.44 2.36
C TYR A 35 -2.99 -23.60 1.62
N GLU A 36 -2.93 -22.29 1.81
CA GLU A 36 -3.86 -21.38 1.17
C GLU A 36 -3.45 -21.29 -0.30
N SER A 37 -4.31 -21.80 -1.18
CA SER A 37 -3.98 -21.93 -2.59
C SER A 37 -3.63 -20.56 -3.20
N PRO A 38 -2.76 -20.53 -4.22
CA PRO A 38 -2.51 -19.32 -4.99
C PRO A 38 -3.79 -18.65 -5.50
N GLU A 39 -4.84 -19.40 -5.87
CA GLU A 39 -6.15 -18.84 -6.21
C GLU A 39 -6.83 -18.15 -5.02
N THR A 40 -6.81 -18.75 -3.83
CA THR A 40 -7.44 -18.16 -2.63
C THR A 40 -6.72 -16.89 -2.21
N LYS A 41 -5.37 -16.88 -2.22
CA LYS A 41 -4.56 -15.67 -1.97
C LYS A 41 -4.84 -14.58 -2.99
N LYS A 42 -4.98 -14.95 -4.27
CA LYS A 42 -5.30 -14.04 -5.38
C LYS A 42 -6.72 -13.48 -5.27
N ALA A 43 -7.69 -14.28 -4.88
CA ALA A 43 -9.08 -13.87 -4.69
C ALA A 43 -9.23 -12.87 -3.53
N LYS A 44 -8.64 -13.18 -2.36
CA LYS A 44 -8.56 -12.24 -1.24
C LYS A 44 -7.81 -10.96 -1.61
N LYS A 45 -6.73 -11.09 -2.39
CA LYS A 45 -6.01 -9.92 -2.92
C LYS A 45 -6.84 -9.13 -3.95
N ALA A 46 -7.71 -9.74 -4.74
CA ALA A 46 -8.62 -8.98 -5.60
C ALA A 46 -9.74 -8.30 -4.78
N GLU A 47 -10.28 -8.99 -3.78
CA GLU A 47 -11.38 -8.52 -2.95
C GLU A 47 -10.98 -7.34 -2.09
N GLN A 48 -9.85 -7.39 -1.36
CA GLN A 48 -9.44 -6.19 -0.62
C GLN A 48 -8.94 -5.08 -1.58
N TYR A 49 -8.64 -5.33 -2.88
CA TYR A 49 -8.32 -4.25 -3.84
C TYR A 49 -9.62 -3.52 -4.18
N LYS A 50 -10.71 -4.26 -4.39
CA LYS A 50 -12.06 -3.70 -4.48
C LYS A 50 -12.49 -2.99 -3.19
N ALA A 51 -12.15 -3.52 -2.01
CA ALA A 51 -12.47 -2.87 -0.74
C ALA A 51 -11.64 -1.60 -0.50
N ALA A 52 -10.35 -1.59 -0.90
CA ALA A 52 -9.51 -0.40 -0.83
C ALA A 52 -9.93 0.67 -1.86
N GLN A 53 -10.45 0.27 -3.02
CA GLN A 53 -11.13 1.20 -3.93
C GLN A 53 -12.40 1.80 -3.30
N ARG A 54 -13.12 1.06 -2.45
CA ARG A 54 -14.28 1.57 -1.70
C ARG A 54 -13.92 2.47 -0.53
N SER A 55 -12.67 2.46 -0.06
CA SER A 55 -12.19 3.38 0.99
C SER A 55 -11.66 4.72 0.43
N ILE A 56 -11.70 4.90 -0.90
CA ILE A 56 -11.49 6.21 -1.53
C ILE A 56 -12.85 6.90 -1.47
N VAL A 57 -13.02 7.84 -0.55
CA VAL A 57 -14.28 8.56 -0.39
C VAL A 57 -14.38 9.56 -1.54
N GLY A 58 -15.15 9.21 -2.57
CA GLY A 58 -15.43 10.10 -3.69
C GLY A 58 -15.40 9.41 -5.06
N PRO A 59 -15.69 10.18 -6.12
CA PRO A 59 -15.60 9.72 -7.50
C PRO A 59 -14.20 9.25 -7.87
N VAL A 60 -14.11 8.08 -8.49
CA VAL A 60 -12.83 7.48 -8.90
C VAL A 60 -12.75 7.51 -10.42
N GLY A 61 -11.59 7.90 -10.94
CA GLY A 61 -11.32 7.84 -12.37
C GLY A 61 -11.24 6.40 -12.89
N THR A 62 -11.18 6.25 -14.21
CA THR A 62 -11.11 4.94 -14.87
C THR A 62 -9.78 4.76 -15.58
N ILE A 63 -9.10 3.65 -15.31
CA ILE A 63 -7.94 3.19 -16.11
C ILE A 63 -8.47 2.41 -17.30
N LEU A 64 -8.12 2.84 -18.50
CA LEU A 64 -8.57 2.27 -19.77
C LEU A 64 -7.75 1.02 -20.16
N PRO A 65 -8.27 0.16 -21.05
CA PRO A 65 -7.58 -1.05 -21.48
C PRO A 65 -6.22 -0.80 -22.16
N ASP A 66 -6.04 0.37 -22.77
CA ASP A 66 -4.77 0.79 -23.38
C ASP A 66 -3.71 1.23 -22.35
N GLY A 67 -4.09 1.33 -21.08
CA GLY A 67 -3.22 1.71 -19.96
C GLY A 67 -3.26 3.19 -19.61
N THR A 68 -3.95 4.03 -20.40
CA THR A 68 -4.22 5.43 -20.04
C THR A 68 -5.33 5.53 -18.99
N ALA A 69 -5.59 6.73 -18.47
CA ALA A 69 -6.65 6.97 -17.50
C ALA A 69 -7.51 8.19 -17.85
N VAL A 70 -8.73 8.22 -17.31
CA VAL A 70 -9.68 9.31 -17.44
C VAL A 70 -10.14 9.70 -16.03
N ALA A 71 -10.03 10.99 -15.70
CA ALA A 71 -10.58 11.55 -14.47
C ALA A 71 -12.12 11.52 -14.50
N PRO A 72 -12.79 11.39 -13.34
CA PRO A 72 -14.25 11.43 -13.29
C PRO A 72 -14.76 12.83 -13.69
N PRO A 73 -15.93 12.96 -14.35
CA PRO A 73 -16.42 14.23 -14.90
C PRO A 73 -16.54 15.41 -13.92
N GLU A 74 -16.73 15.12 -12.64
CA GLU A 74 -16.89 16.08 -11.55
C GLU A 74 -15.56 16.52 -10.92
N ALA A 75 -14.44 15.98 -11.38
CA ALA A 75 -13.14 16.38 -10.88
C ALA A 75 -12.80 17.84 -11.27
N PRO A 76 -12.06 18.56 -10.42
CA PRO A 76 -11.55 19.88 -10.76
C PRO A 76 -10.71 19.88 -12.06
N PRO A 77 -10.65 21.00 -12.80
CA PRO A 77 -9.87 21.10 -14.03
C PRO A 77 -8.40 20.67 -13.87
N GLN A 78 -7.78 20.98 -12.73
CA GLN A 78 -6.40 20.61 -12.41
C GLN A 78 -6.20 19.10 -12.35
N VAL A 79 -7.21 18.37 -11.85
CA VAL A 79 -7.19 16.89 -11.78
C VAL A 79 -7.30 16.29 -13.18
N HIS A 80 -8.16 16.85 -14.03
CA HIS A 80 -8.23 16.45 -15.43
C HIS A 80 -6.91 16.69 -16.15
N ALA A 81 -6.31 17.87 -15.97
CA ALA A 81 -5.02 18.21 -16.56
C ALA A 81 -3.90 17.28 -16.07
N ALA A 82 -3.85 16.98 -14.77
CA ALA A 82 -2.84 16.08 -14.22
C ALA A 82 -2.97 14.64 -14.77
N VAL A 83 -4.21 14.14 -14.94
CA VAL A 83 -4.44 12.84 -15.58
C VAL A 83 -4.00 12.85 -17.04
N GLN A 84 -4.35 13.91 -17.79
CA GLN A 84 -3.95 14.07 -19.19
C GLN A 84 -2.42 14.17 -19.35
N ALA A 85 -1.75 14.92 -18.47
CA ALA A 85 -0.30 15.04 -18.42
C ALA A 85 0.35 13.67 -18.20
N ALA A 86 -0.07 12.96 -17.16
CA ALA A 86 0.44 11.63 -16.87
C ALA A 86 0.25 10.65 -18.03
N ASN A 87 -0.88 10.69 -18.74
CA ASN A 87 -1.11 9.85 -19.92
C ASN A 87 -0.04 10.02 -21.01
N LYS A 88 0.57 11.20 -21.16
CA LYS A 88 1.64 11.46 -22.15
C LYS A 88 2.90 10.62 -21.90
N ILE A 89 3.17 10.27 -20.64
CA ILE A 89 4.39 9.56 -20.24
C ILE A 89 4.16 8.10 -19.86
N VAL A 90 2.90 7.69 -19.72
CA VAL A 90 2.55 6.29 -19.42
C VAL A 90 3.12 5.37 -20.50
N GLY A 91 3.77 4.29 -20.06
CA GLY A 91 4.41 3.31 -20.94
C GLY A 91 5.87 3.60 -21.26
N LYS A 92 6.38 4.83 -21.00
CA LYS A 92 7.81 5.13 -21.11
C LYS A 92 8.65 4.30 -20.11
N PRO A 93 9.95 4.08 -20.39
CA PRO A 93 10.82 3.36 -19.49
C PRO A 93 11.09 4.14 -18.18
N TYR A 94 11.42 3.39 -17.13
CA TYR A 94 12.04 3.99 -15.95
C TYR A 94 13.46 4.46 -16.29
N ARG A 95 13.81 5.68 -15.92
CA ARG A 95 15.17 6.22 -16.06
C ARG A 95 15.51 7.04 -14.82
N TYR A 96 16.54 6.64 -14.07
CA TYR A 96 16.99 7.37 -12.88
C TYR A 96 17.37 8.82 -13.25
N GLY A 97 16.82 9.81 -12.52
CA GLY A 97 16.96 11.23 -12.82
C GLY A 97 16.12 11.75 -13.99
N GLY A 98 15.36 10.87 -14.65
CA GLY A 98 14.53 11.24 -15.81
C GLY A 98 13.38 12.16 -15.40
N GLY A 99 13.19 13.26 -16.15
CA GLY A 99 12.18 14.27 -15.87
C GLY A 99 12.62 15.44 -14.99
N HIS A 100 13.84 15.43 -14.43
CA HIS A 100 14.34 16.50 -13.56
C HIS A 100 15.10 17.61 -14.31
N ALA A 101 16.07 17.23 -15.15
CA ALA A 101 16.85 18.19 -15.93
C ALA A 101 16.14 18.62 -17.22
N LYS A 102 15.20 17.80 -17.70
CA LYS A 102 14.41 18.02 -18.90
C LYS A 102 13.02 17.48 -18.68
N VAL A 103 12.01 18.33 -18.81
CA VAL A 103 10.59 17.96 -18.64
C VAL A 103 10.21 16.89 -19.66
N GLU A 104 10.56 17.09 -20.93
CA GLU A 104 10.32 16.13 -22.02
C GLU A 104 11.50 15.16 -22.20
N ASP A 105 11.45 14.04 -21.48
CA ASP A 105 12.50 13.03 -21.45
C ASP A 105 12.08 11.71 -22.16
N SER A 106 13.10 10.91 -22.48
CA SER A 106 13.02 9.55 -22.99
C SER A 106 12.51 8.53 -21.96
N GLY A 107 12.60 8.85 -20.67
CA GLY A 107 12.13 8.03 -19.55
C GLY A 107 12.10 8.84 -18.27
N TYR A 108 11.41 8.34 -17.26
CA TYR A 108 11.14 9.08 -16.03
C TYR A 108 11.44 8.23 -14.80
N ASP A 109 11.97 8.85 -13.75
CA ASP A 109 12.07 8.19 -12.45
C ASP A 109 10.79 8.35 -11.62
N CYS A 110 10.81 7.92 -10.36
CA CYS A 110 9.64 7.97 -9.49
C CYS A 110 9.11 9.39 -9.29
N SER A 111 9.95 10.31 -8.82
CA SER A 111 9.55 11.68 -8.50
C SER A 111 9.41 12.55 -9.75
N GLY A 112 10.21 12.32 -10.80
CA GLY A 112 10.07 12.96 -12.10
C GLY A 112 8.76 12.60 -12.79
N THR A 113 8.24 11.39 -12.59
CA THR A 113 6.88 11.00 -13.03
C THR A 113 5.80 11.80 -12.31
N VAL A 114 5.91 11.91 -10.98
CA VAL A 114 4.97 12.71 -10.18
C VAL A 114 5.05 14.18 -10.58
N SER A 115 6.25 14.72 -10.71
CA SER A 115 6.44 16.11 -11.10
C SER A 115 5.93 16.43 -12.50
N TYR A 116 6.11 15.55 -13.48
CA TYR A 116 5.55 15.76 -14.80
C TYR A 116 4.01 15.81 -14.76
N ALA A 117 3.39 14.89 -14.02
CA ALA A 117 1.93 14.86 -13.90
C ALA A 117 1.36 16.12 -13.22
N LEU A 118 2.08 16.68 -12.24
CA LEU A 118 1.60 17.82 -11.45
C LEU A 118 2.09 19.19 -11.95
N GLY A 119 3.14 19.24 -12.76
CA GLY A 119 3.78 20.46 -13.23
C GLY A 119 3.45 20.85 -14.68
N GLU A 120 2.78 19.98 -15.44
CA GLU A 120 2.34 20.32 -16.80
C GLU A 120 1.29 21.44 -16.80
N PRO A 121 1.27 22.30 -17.84
CA PRO A 121 0.35 23.43 -17.91
C PRO A 121 -1.11 23.03 -17.70
N GLY A 122 -1.81 23.75 -16.82
CA GLY A 122 -3.21 23.54 -16.50
C GLY A 122 -3.47 22.58 -15.34
N ALA A 123 -2.48 21.78 -14.92
CA ALA A 123 -2.49 21.20 -13.58
C ALA A 123 -2.10 22.28 -12.57
N ASP A 124 -1.01 23.01 -12.85
CA ASP A 124 -0.48 24.13 -12.05
C ASP A 124 -0.39 23.80 -10.54
N VAL A 125 -0.11 22.52 -10.25
CA VAL A 125 -0.10 21.95 -8.89
C VAL A 125 1.28 22.11 -8.24
N LEU A 126 2.35 22.07 -9.03
CA LEU A 126 3.69 22.40 -8.55
C LEU A 126 3.95 23.89 -8.71
N GLU A 127 4.10 24.59 -7.58
CA GLU A 127 4.58 25.96 -7.54
C GLU A 127 5.90 26.07 -8.33
N ASP A 128 6.00 27.11 -9.16
CA ASP A 128 7.14 27.42 -10.04
C ASP A 128 7.48 26.40 -11.14
N GLY A 129 6.70 25.30 -11.29
CA GLY A 129 6.89 24.31 -12.36
C GLY A 129 8.20 23.52 -12.28
N VAL A 130 8.93 23.62 -11.17
CA VAL A 130 10.23 22.95 -10.98
C VAL A 130 9.99 21.50 -10.53
N PRO A 131 10.59 20.50 -11.20
CA PRO A 131 10.52 19.12 -10.73
C PRO A 131 11.12 18.95 -9.33
N LEU A 132 10.44 18.15 -8.50
CA LEU A 132 10.85 17.86 -7.14
C LEU A 132 11.35 16.42 -7.06
N ASP A 133 12.46 16.21 -6.36
CA ASP A 133 12.86 14.87 -5.94
C ASP A 133 11.93 14.33 -4.82
N SER A 134 12.02 13.03 -4.54
CA SER A 134 11.14 12.39 -3.54
C SER A 134 11.31 12.97 -2.13
N SER A 135 12.53 13.36 -1.74
CA SER A 135 12.78 13.98 -0.43
C SER A 135 12.21 15.40 -0.37
N SER A 136 12.28 16.15 -1.47
CA SER A 136 11.69 17.48 -1.59
C SER A 136 10.17 17.42 -1.51
N PHE A 137 9.54 16.42 -2.15
CA PHE A 137 8.10 16.17 -1.99
C PHE A 137 7.67 15.97 -0.54
N MET A 138 8.53 15.46 0.36
CA MET A 138 8.16 15.24 1.77
C MET A 138 7.84 16.55 2.53
N ARG A 139 8.22 17.70 1.96
CA ARG A 139 7.99 19.05 2.49
C ARG A 139 7.06 19.89 1.60
N TRP A 140 6.68 19.40 0.43
CA TRP A 140 5.80 20.10 -0.52
C TRP A 140 4.33 20.04 -0.11
N GLY A 141 3.56 21.10 -0.39
CA GLY A 141 2.10 21.13 -0.18
C GLY A 141 1.66 20.99 1.28
N GLU A 142 0.44 20.51 1.49
CA GLU A 142 -0.16 20.29 2.80
C GLU A 142 0.09 18.87 3.34
N ALA A 143 0.02 18.70 4.66
CA ALA A 143 0.22 17.40 5.30
C ALA A 143 -1.03 16.53 5.24
N GLY A 144 -0.84 15.25 4.90
CA GLY A 144 -1.91 14.27 4.88
C GLY A 144 -2.46 14.00 3.46
N PRO A 145 -3.45 13.11 3.35
CA PRO A 145 -4.15 12.86 2.09
C PRO A 145 -5.02 14.07 1.70
N GLY A 146 -4.98 14.41 0.41
CA GLY A 146 -5.90 15.35 -0.24
C GLY A 146 -7.16 14.66 -0.73
N GLU A 147 -8.11 15.44 -1.24
CA GLU A 147 -9.40 14.94 -1.71
C GLU A 147 -9.28 14.24 -3.08
N TRP A 148 -8.52 14.84 -3.97
CA TRP A 148 -8.31 14.40 -5.35
C TRP A 148 -6.89 13.93 -5.60
N ILE A 149 -5.89 14.64 -5.07
CA ILE A 149 -4.48 14.39 -5.33
C ILE A 149 -3.78 14.11 -4.00
N THR A 150 -3.08 12.98 -3.93
CA THR A 150 -2.18 12.68 -2.81
C THR A 150 -0.87 12.11 -3.32
N VAL A 151 0.22 12.84 -3.10
CA VAL A 151 1.58 12.34 -3.26
C VAL A 151 1.96 11.54 -2.02
N TYR A 152 2.36 10.30 -2.23
CA TYR A 152 2.97 9.47 -1.20
C TYR A 152 4.47 9.40 -1.46
N THR A 153 5.25 9.89 -0.51
CA THR A 153 6.70 10.02 -0.71
C THR A 153 7.54 9.68 0.52
N ASN A 154 8.77 9.23 0.29
CA ASN A 154 9.83 9.07 1.28
C ASN A 154 11.21 9.24 0.59
N PRO A 155 12.34 9.12 1.30
CA PRO A 155 13.65 9.34 0.70
C PRO A 155 14.01 8.37 -0.45
N GLY A 156 13.31 7.25 -0.59
CA GLY A 156 13.62 6.23 -1.61
C GLY A 156 12.63 6.16 -2.78
N HIS A 157 11.41 6.71 -2.65
CA HIS A 157 10.39 6.59 -3.69
C HIS A 157 9.29 7.65 -3.55
N ALA A 158 8.71 8.04 -4.68
CA ALA A 158 7.51 8.87 -4.75
C ALA A 158 6.51 8.28 -5.76
N PHE A 159 5.22 8.34 -5.42
CA PHE A 159 4.11 8.07 -6.34
C PHE A 159 2.94 8.97 -6.00
N VAL A 160 1.97 9.09 -6.89
CA VAL A 160 0.79 9.95 -6.68
C VAL A 160 -0.49 9.17 -6.92
N VAL A 161 -1.49 9.44 -6.09
CA VAL A 161 -2.88 9.04 -6.32
C VAL A 161 -3.64 10.25 -6.82
N ILE A 162 -4.28 10.15 -7.98
CA ILE A 162 -5.05 11.21 -8.64
C ILE A 162 -6.44 10.63 -8.93
N ALA A 163 -7.48 11.24 -8.36
CA ALA A 163 -8.87 10.75 -8.43
C ALA A 163 -8.97 9.23 -8.13
N GLY A 164 -8.29 8.79 -7.08
CA GLY A 164 -8.26 7.38 -6.65
C GLY A 164 -7.45 6.41 -7.53
N MET A 165 -6.80 6.89 -8.59
CA MET A 165 -5.92 6.10 -9.45
C MET A 165 -4.47 6.38 -9.11
N ARG A 166 -3.64 5.34 -8.98
CA ARG A 166 -2.22 5.51 -8.67
C ARG A 166 -1.40 5.61 -9.96
N LEU A 167 -0.63 6.68 -10.08
CA LEU A 167 0.49 6.78 -11.01
C LEU A 167 1.79 6.43 -10.29
N ASP A 168 2.48 5.39 -10.73
CA ASP A 168 3.67 4.87 -10.05
C ASP A 168 4.62 4.21 -11.05
N THR A 169 5.93 4.35 -10.81
CA THR A 169 6.98 3.70 -11.60
C THR A 169 7.41 2.34 -11.05
N SER A 170 7.10 2.05 -9.79
CA SER A 170 7.34 0.76 -9.17
C SER A 170 6.37 -0.30 -9.70
N ALA A 171 6.75 -1.56 -9.59
CA ALA A 171 5.85 -2.68 -9.86
C ALA A 171 5.00 -3.08 -8.64
N ALA A 172 5.02 -2.30 -7.56
CA ALA A 172 4.29 -2.64 -6.34
C ALA A 172 2.80 -2.79 -6.64
N GLY A 173 2.22 -3.95 -6.31
CA GLY A 173 0.82 -4.23 -6.62
C GLY A 173 0.48 -4.44 -8.11
N ASP A 174 1.47 -4.48 -9.00
CA ASP A 174 1.30 -4.85 -10.40
C ASP A 174 1.60 -6.33 -10.62
N ARG A 175 0.69 -7.04 -11.29
CA ARG A 175 0.90 -8.45 -11.65
C ARG A 175 1.83 -8.62 -12.84
N GLY A 176 1.96 -7.61 -13.70
CA GLY A 176 2.82 -7.65 -14.88
C GLY A 176 4.29 -7.33 -14.59
N GLY A 177 4.64 -6.91 -13.37
CA GLY A 177 6.03 -6.62 -12.98
C GLY A 177 6.69 -5.44 -13.72
N ARG A 178 5.91 -4.64 -14.46
CA ARG A 178 6.46 -3.61 -15.36
C ARG A 178 6.93 -2.39 -14.58
N LYS A 179 8.05 -1.79 -14.98
CA LYS A 179 8.65 -0.58 -14.35
C LYS A 179 8.57 0.65 -15.25
N GLY A 180 8.49 1.83 -14.65
CA GLY A 180 8.29 3.12 -15.35
C GLY A 180 6.83 3.60 -15.27
N PRO A 181 6.54 4.85 -15.70
CA PRO A 181 5.25 5.52 -15.46
C PRO A 181 4.07 4.67 -15.92
N ARG A 182 3.18 4.32 -14.98
CA ARG A 182 1.96 3.55 -15.27
C ARG A 182 0.84 3.91 -14.30
N TRP A 183 -0.37 3.93 -14.84
CA TRP A 183 -1.58 3.89 -14.04
C TRP A 183 -1.81 2.50 -13.45
N ARG A 184 -2.22 2.49 -12.19
CA ARG A 184 -2.46 1.29 -11.39
C ARG A 184 -3.61 1.56 -10.43
N PRO A 185 -4.28 0.51 -9.94
CA PRO A 185 -5.13 0.66 -8.77
C PRO A 185 -4.34 1.24 -7.60
N ALA A 186 -5.01 2.04 -6.77
CA ALA A 186 -4.45 2.56 -5.53
C ALA A 186 -3.95 1.42 -4.63
N LEU A 187 -2.87 1.69 -3.89
CA LEU A 187 -2.35 0.73 -2.91
C LEU A 187 -3.26 0.68 -1.69
N ARG A 188 -3.35 -0.50 -1.08
CA ARG A 188 -4.08 -0.68 0.17
C ARG A 188 -3.31 -0.23 1.41
N SER A 189 -1.99 -0.13 1.29
CA SER A 189 -1.12 0.33 2.36
C SER A 189 -0.05 1.24 1.79
N THR A 190 0.12 2.38 2.46
CA THR A 190 1.09 3.43 2.17
C THR A 190 2.09 3.56 3.34
N ARG A 191 2.21 2.52 4.16
CA ARG A 191 3.10 2.51 5.33
C ARG A 191 4.53 2.85 4.90
N GLY A 192 5.16 3.77 5.63
CA GLY A 192 6.52 4.24 5.34
C GLY A 192 6.58 5.39 4.33
N PHE A 193 5.43 5.88 3.84
CA PHE A 193 5.34 7.09 3.03
C PHE A 193 4.66 8.21 3.84
N LYS A 194 5.12 9.44 3.62
CA LYS A 194 4.39 10.65 4.00
C LYS A 194 3.37 10.97 2.91
N ALA A 195 2.15 11.28 3.32
CA ALA A 195 1.12 11.79 2.42
C ALA A 195 1.22 13.32 2.36
N ARG A 196 1.19 13.86 1.14
CA ARG A 196 1.24 15.29 0.84
C ARG A 196 0.27 15.60 -0.28
N HIS A 197 -0.36 16.76 -0.26
CA HIS A 197 -1.35 17.14 -1.28
C HIS A 197 -1.25 18.63 -1.61
N PRO A 198 -1.78 19.06 -2.77
CA PRO A 198 -1.89 20.48 -3.07
C PRO A 198 -3.01 21.13 -2.27
N GLU A 199 -2.85 22.40 -1.91
CA GLU A 199 -3.92 23.11 -1.22
C GLU A 199 -5.21 23.12 -2.05
N GLY A 200 -6.34 22.75 -1.42
CA GLY A 200 -7.65 22.70 -2.08
C GLY A 200 -7.88 21.51 -3.02
N LEU A 201 -6.98 20.52 -3.07
CA LEU A 201 -7.07 19.32 -3.91
C LEU A 201 -6.71 18.03 -3.19
#